data_AF-A0A838U6X9-F1
#
_entry.id   AF-A0A838U6X9-F1
#
_cell.length_a   1.000
_cell.length_b   1.000
_cell.length_c   1.000
_cell.angle_alpha   90.00
_cell.angle_beta   90.00
_cell.angle_gamma   90.00
#
_symmetry.space_group_name_H-M   'P 1'
#
loop_
_entity.id
_entity.type
_entity.pdbx_description
1 polymer ?
#
loop_
_entity_poly.entity_id
_entity_poly.type
_entity_poly.pdbx_seq_one_letter_code
_entity_poly.pdbx_strand_id
1 'polypeptide(L)' 'MKVKEQLTQLREMNETELADQADALKESLFRLKFRRTLGVGDTVKDIRRERKTLARVHTLMNQRKSAVKA' A
#
# COMPACT_ATOMS: atom_id res chain seq x y z
N MET A 1 -3.34 -10.38 9.20
CA MET A 1 -2.49 -9.19 9.42
C MET A 1 -3.25 -8.20 10.27
N LYS A 2 -2.86 -8.01 11.53
CA LYS A 2 -3.41 -6.91 12.33
C LYS A 2 -2.88 -5.61 11.73
N VAL A 3 -3.72 -4.58 11.61
CA VAL A 3 -3.36 -3.28 11.02
C VAL A 3 -2.11 -2.67 11.67
N LYS A 4 -1.89 -2.97 12.95
CA LYS A 4 -0.77 -2.48 13.77
C LYS A 4 0.57 -3.06 13.32
N GLU A 5 0.62 -4.36 13.02
CA GLU A 5 1.83 -5.06 12.55
C GLU A 5 2.27 -4.56 11.17
N GLN A 6 1.30 -4.28 10.29
CA GLN A 6 1.59 -3.71 8.98
C GLN A 6 2.20 -2.31 9.09
N LEU A 7 1.72 -1.50 10.05
CA LEU A 7 2.24 -0.15 10.26
C LEU A 7 3.66 -0.15 10.83
N THR A 8 3.99 -1.08 11.73
CA THR A 8 5.36 -1.24 12.23
C THR A 8 6.32 -1.69 11.14
N GLN A 9 5.93 -2.70 10.34
CA GLN A 9 6.73 -3.15 9.20
C GLN A 9 7.01 -2.04 8.19
N LEU A 10 5.98 -1.26 7.83
CA LEU A 10 6.16 -0.12 6.93
C LEU A 10 7.11 0.94 7.49
N ARG A 11 7.13 1.14 8.82
CA ARG A 11 8.03 2.11 9.46
C ARG A 11 9.48 1.66 9.51
N GLU A 12 9.72 0.35 9.56
CA GLU A 12 11.06 -0.26 9.58
C GLU A 12 11.72 -0.28 8.20
N MET A 13 10.93 -0.25 7.12
CA MET A 13 11.43 -0.28 5.74
C MET A 13 12.17 1.00 5.32
N ASN A 14 13.14 0.87 4.42
CA ASN A 14 13.88 2.00 3.84
C ASN A 14 13.07 2.74 2.76
N GLU A 15 13.54 3.92 2.32
CA GLU A 15 12.81 4.72 1.31
C GLU A 15 12.67 4.00 -0.05
N THR A 16 13.69 3.25 -0.45
CA THR A 16 13.67 2.42 -1.65
C THR A 16 12.67 1.27 -1.52
N GLU A 17 12.69 0.56 -0.39
CA GLU A 17 11.75 -0.53 -0.11
C GLU A 17 10.30 -0.05 -0.04
N LEU A 18 10.05 1.15 0.48
CA LEU A 18 8.74 1.78 0.46
C LEU A 18 8.27 2.11 -0.96
N ALA A 19 9.17 2.53 -1.84
CA ALA A 19 8.86 2.77 -3.25
C ALA A 19 8.53 1.45 -3.96
N ASP A 20 9.35 0.42 -3.79
CA ASP A 20 9.12 -0.91 -4.36
C ASP A 20 7.80 -1.51 -3.88
N GLN A 21 7.47 -1.34 -2.60
CA GLN A 21 6.21 -1.81 -2.06
C GLN A 21 5.02 -1.01 -2.58
N ALA A 22 5.18 0.30 -2.83
CA ALA A 22 4.14 1.09 -3.48
C ALA A 22 3.84 0.57 -4.89
N ASP A 23 4.88 0.20 -5.65
CA ASP A 23 4.72 -0.31 -7.01
C ASP A 23 4.12 -1.73 -7.03
N ALA A 24 4.55 -2.60 -6.11
CA ALA A 24 3.92 -3.91 -5.91
C ALA A 24 2.43 -3.78 -5.54
N LEU A 25 2.07 -2.82 -4.68
CA LEU A 25 0.68 -2.56 -4.31
C LEU A 25 -0.15 -2.01 -5.49
N LYS A 26 0.44 -1.19 -6.36
CA LYS A 26 -0.23 -0.73 -7.59
C LYS A 26 -0.52 -1.90 -8.53
N GLU A 27 0.43 -2.81 -8.70
CA GLU A 27 0.24 -3.99 -9.55
C GLU A 27 -0.83 -4.92 -8.99
N SER A 28 -0.83 -5.17 -7.67
CA SER A 28 -1.88 -5.96 -7.01
C SER A 28 -3.25 -5.31 -7.19
N LEU A 29 -3.35 -3.98 -7.03
CA LEU A 29 -4.57 -3.22 -7.27
C LEU A 29 -5.05 -3.33 -8.72
N PHE A 30 -4.12 -3.31 -9.70
CA PHE A 30 -4.46 -3.51 -11.10
C PHE A 30 -5.05 -4.91 -11.33
N ARG A 31 -4.39 -5.95 -10.82
CA ARG A 31 -4.87 -7.35 -10.92
C ARG A 31 -6.22 -7.55 -10.22
N LEU A 32 -6.45 -6.92 -9.06
CA LEU A 32 -7.72 -7.00 -8.35
C LEU A 32 -8.85 -6.25 -9.08
N LYS A 33 -8.56 -5.08 -9.66
CA LYS A 33 -9.53 -4.38 -10.51
C LYS A 33 -9.89 -5.21 -11.73
N PHE A 34 -8.91 -5.87 -12.36
CA PHE A 34 -9.15 -6.75 -13.50
C PHE A 34 -10.02 -7.97 -13.13
N ARG A 35 -9.75 -8.61 -11.99
CA ARG A 35 -10.62 -9.69 -11.47
C ARG A 35 -12.03 -9.20 -11.17
N ARG A 36 -12.17 -7.99 -10.64
CA ARG A 36 -13.47 -7.34 -10.41
C ARG A 36 -14.23 -7.10 -11.71
N THR A 37 -13.58 -6.59 -12.75
CA THR A 37 -14.22 -6.34 -14.05
C THR A 37 -14.65 -7.62 -14.74
N LEU A 38 -13.91 -8.72 -14.54
CA LEU A 38 -14.28 -10.04 -15.03
C LEU A 38 -15.41 -10.70 -14.21
N GLY A 39 -15.84 -10.10 -13.11
CA GLY A 39 -16.89 -10.65 -12.25
C GLY A 39 -16.47 -11.89 -11.44
N VAL A 40 -15.16 -12.15 -11.34
CA VAL A 40 -14.63 -13.35 -10.67
C VAL A 40 -14.40 -13.04 -9.18
N GLY A 41 -15.32 -13.52 -8.35
CA GLY A 41 -15.22 -13.47 -6.89
C GLY A 41 -15.42 -12.09 -6.25
N ASP A 42 -15.59 -12.06 -4.93
CA ASP A 42 -15.69 -10.80 -4.17
C ASP A 42 -14.31 -10.22 -3.89
N THR A 43 -13.89 -9.29 -4.74
CA THR A 43 -12.62 -8.56 -4.66
C THR A 43 -12.74 -7.19 -3.99
N VAL A 44 -13.96 -6.75 -3.63
CA VAL A 44 -14.20 -5.38 -3.17
C VAL A 44 -13.49 -5.10 -1.85
N LYS A 45 -13.51 -6.08 -0.94
CA LYS A 45 -12.84 -5.98 0.36
C LYS A 45 -11.32 -5.88 0.21
N ASP A 46 -10.72 -6.68 -0.67
CA ASP A 46 -9.27 -6.67 -0.90
C ASP A 46 -8.81 -5.38 -1.59
N ILE A 47 -9.58 -4.89 -2.57
CA ILE A 47 -9.31 -3.59 -3.20
C ILE A 47 -9.31 -2.47 -2.17
N ARG A 48 -10.27 -2.47 -1.24
CA ARG A 48 -10.34 -1.46 -0.16
C ARG A 48 -9.13 -1.57 0.78
N ARG A 49 -8.70 -2.80 1.10
CA ARG A 49 -7.53 -3.05 1.95
C ARG A 49 -6.26 -2.51 1.30
N GLU A 50 -5.97 -2.92 0.07
CA GLU A 50 -4.74 -2.52 -0.63
C GLU A 50 -4.68 -1.03 -0.90
N ARG A 51 -5.80 -0.39 -1.25
CA ARG A 51 -5.86 1.06 -1.42
C ARG A 51 -5.51 1.82 -0.14
N LYS A 52 -5.98 1.33 1.03
CA LYS A 52 -5.61 1.92 2.32
C LYS A 52 -4.15 1.70 2.65
N THR A 53 -3.59 0.53 2.32
CA THR A 53 -2.16 0.26 2.50
C THR A 53 -1.30 1.20 1.64
N LEU A 54 -1.64 1.36 0.36
CA LEU A 54 -0.94 2.28 -0.55
C LEU A 54 -0.98 3.73 -0.03
N ALA A 55 -2.13 4.21 0.45
CA ALA A 55 -2.24 5.54 1.04
C ALA A 55 -1.35 5.72 2.28
N ARG A 56 -1.21 4.69 3.12
CA ARG A 56 -0.32 4.72 4.30
C ARG A 56 1.15 4.78 3.90
N VAL A 57 1.56 4.02 2.89
CA VAL A 57 2.93 4.06 2.34
C VAL A 57 3.26 5.48 1.87
N HIS A 58 2.40 6.08 1.05
CA HIS A 58 2.61 7.46 0.59
C HIS A 58 2.63 8.48 1.73
N THR A 59 1.78 8.30 2.74
CA THR A 59 1.79 9.16 3.93
C THR A 59 3.11 9.08 4.67
N LEU A 60 3.65 7.87 4.86
CA LEU A 60 4.94 7.66 5.53
C LEU A 60 6.10 8.24 4.71
N MET A 61 6.10 8.04 3.39
CA MET A 61 7.10 8.66 2.50
C MET A 61 7.07 10.19 2.60
N ASN A 62 5.87 10.79 2.64
CA ASN A 62 5.74 12.24 2.81
C ASN A 62 6.20 12.71 4.19
N GLN A 63 5.88 11.99 5.27
CA GLN A 63 6.34 12.30 6.61
C GLN A 63 7.88 12.29 6.70
N ARG A 64 8.54 11.32 6.08
CA ARG A 64 10.02 11.27 6.00
C ARG A 64 10.59 12.45 5.23
N LYS A 65 10.02 12.75 4.04
CA LYS A 65 10.42 13.92 3.24
C LYS A 65 10.25 15.25 3.99
N SER A 66 9.15 15.40 4.74
CA SER A 66 8.91 16.59 5.57
C SER A 66 9.85 16.68 6.76
N ALA A 67 10.22 15.56 7.38
CA ALA A 67 11.17 15.52 8.50
C ALA A 67 12.60 15.87 8.07
N VAL A 68 13.01 15.51 6.85
CA VAL A 68 14.34 15.88 6.29
C VAL A 68 14.42 17.37 5.91
N LYS A 69 13.28 18.02 5.67
CA LYS A 69 13.20 19.44 5.26
C LYS A 69 13.10 20.44 6.42
N ALA A 70 12.90 19.97 7.65
CA ALA A 70 12.76 20.80 8.86
C ALA A 70 14.08 20.83 9.64
#